data_AF-A0A7S0HJZ1-F1
#
_entry.id   AF-A0A7S0HJZ1-F1
#
_cell.length_a   1.000
_cell.length_b   1.000
_cell.length_c   1.000
_cell.angle_alpha   90.00
_cell.angle_beta   90.00
_cell.angle_gamma   90.00
#
_symmetry.space_group_name_H-M   'P 1'
#
loop_
_entity.id
_entity.type
_entity.pdbx_description
1 polymer ?
#
loop_
_entity_poly.entity_id
_entity_poly.type
_entity_poly.pdbx_seq_one_letter_code
_entity_poly.pdbx_strand_id
1 'polypeptide(L)'
;PTMVVFLLTVLVEGFAADQTSCLGPPHLLATFHGGSSSSDVNQVYAYTRDGCLLSAAVLAGGPVLDELRGVLVLPSGDLLVANANKDATKLLVYGGCNATSPRRAYRAVVAEQSATLVHPYGLALHGTGDVFVSNQDTYTVLRYTNTSGLGPWASTVFVQ
;
A
#
# COMPACT_ATOMS: atom_id res chain seq x y z
N PRO A 1 41.91 8.55 20.90
CA PRO A 1 40.60 8.70 20.23
C PRO A 1 39.82 7.37 20.29
N THR A 2 38.95 7.27 21.28
CA THR A 2 38.14 6.07 21.56
C THR A 2 36.95 6.09 20.60
N MET A 3 36.86 5.10 19.72
CA MET A 3 35.76 4.94 18.78
C MET A 3 34.54 4.39 19.55
N VAL A 4 33.52 5.22 19.72
CA VAL A 4 32.22 4.80 20.24
C VAL A 4 31.46 4.15 19.10
N VAL A 5 31.27 2.83 19.17
CA VAL A 5 30.35 2.10 18.27
C VAL A 5 28.95 2.20 18.86
N PHE A 6 28.07 2.96 18.22
CA PHE A 6 26.63 2.90 18.50
C PHE A 6 26.07 1.62 17.88
N LEU A 7 25.83 0.61 18.72
CA LEU A 7 25.04 -0.55 18.32
C LEU A 7 23.55 -0.15 18.41
N LEU A 8 22.96 0.24 17.28
CA LEU A 8 21.51 0.37 17.17
C LEU A 8 20.91 -1.04 17.25
N THR A 9 20.55 -1.46 18.45
CA THR A 9 19.79 -2.69 18.64
C THR A 9 18.34 -2.36 18.30
N VAL A 10 17.91 -2.64 17.07
CA VAL A 10 16.48 -2.64 16.74
C VAL A 10 15.90 -3.88 17.42
N LEU A 11 15.31 -3.69 18.60
CA LEU A 11 14.46 -4.68 19.22
C LEU A 11 13.21 -4.81 18.35
N VAL A 12 13.24 -5.77 17.43
CA VAL A 12 12.05 -6.21 16.72
C VAL A 12 11.24 -7.05 17.71
N GLU A 13 10.51 -6.38 18.59
CA GLU A 13 9.47 -7.00 19.42
C GLU A 13 8.51 -7.74 18.47
N GLY A 14 8.32 -9.02 18.75
CA GLY A 14 7.76 -10.01 17.82
C GLY A 14 6.44 -9.56 17.21
N PHE A 15 6.46 -9.36 15.88
CA PHE A 15 5.23 -9.47 15.10
C PHE A 15 4.74 -10.90 15.27
N ALA A 16 3.65 -11.06 16.01
CA ALA A 16 2.99 -12.33 16.26
C ALA A 16 2.96 -13.17 14.98
N ALA A 17 3.54 -14.36 15.07
CA ALA A 17 3.55 -15.35 14.02
C ALA A 17 2.13 -15.91 13.86
N ASP A 18 1.26 -15.19 13.15
CA ASP A 18 0.04 -15.80 12.61
C ASP A 18 -0.44 -15.06 11.37
N GLN A 19 0.34 -15.18 10.29
CA GLN A 19 -0.16 -15.17 8.91
C GLN A 19 0.76 -16.10 8.09
N THR A 20 0.73 -17.40 8.38
CA THR A 20 1.42 -18.39 7.55
C THR A 20 0.71 -18.52 6.20
N SER A 21 1.24 -17.70 5.27
CA SER A 21 1.14 -17.70 3.80
C SER A 21 0.14 -16.73 3.13
N CYS A 22 0.71 -15.89 2.25
CA CYS A 22 0.16 -15.63 0.91
C CYS A 22 0.92 -16.39 -0.21
N LEU A 23 2.13 -16.89 0.09
CA LEU A 23 2.79 -18.11 -0.42
C LEU A 23 3.96 -18.57 0.50
N GLY A 24 4.25 -17.89 1.60
CA GLY A 24 5.20 -18.29 2.65
C GLY A 24 5.56 -17.10 3.56
N PRO A 25 5.98 -17.31 4.83
CA PRO A 25 6.45 -16.24 5.69
C PRO A 25 7.94 -15.94 5.47
N PRO A 26 8.40 -14.69 5.67
CA PRO A 26 7.77 -13.40 5.35
C PRO A 26 8.17 -12.86 3.95
N HIS A 27 7.32 -12.02 3.33
CA HIS A 27 7.48 -11.47 1.98
C HIS A 27 7.44 -9.92 1.97
N LEU A 28 8.04 -9.30 0.96
CA LEU A 28 8.02 -7.86 0.68
C LEU A 28 7.07 -7.59 -0.49
N LEU A 29 6.26 -6.53 -0.37
CA LEU A 29 5.52 -5.96 -1.49
C LEU A 29 6.21 -4.67 -1.93
N ALA A 30 6.47 -4.55 -3.23
CA ALA A 30 7.11 -3.38 -3.82
C ALA A 30 6.22 -2.79 -4.91
N THR A 31 6.01 -1.48 -4.83
CA THR A 31 5.46 -0.67 -5.91
C THR A 31 6.59 0.01 -6.67
N PHE A 32 6.27 0.44 -7.89
CA PHE A 32 7.19 1.16 -8.73
C PHE A 32 6.51 2.45 -9.16
N HIS A 33 7.30 3.52 -9.25
CA HIS A 33 6.84 4.80 -9.75
C HIS A 33 6.19 4.68 -11.14
N GLY A 34 6.47 3.62 -11.90
CA GLY A 34 5.76 3.36 -13.15
C GLY A 34 5.70 4.58 -14.06
N GLY A 35 4.57 4.75 -14.73
CA GLY A 35 4.35 5.79 -15.73
C GLY A 35 3.40 5.35 -16.84
N SER A 36 3.09 6.26 -17.75
CA SER A 36 2.17 5.99 -18.87
C SER A 36 2.80 5.26 -20.07
N SER A 37 4.10 4.96 -20.04
CA SER A 37 4.79 4.28 -21.14
C SER A 37 4.62 2.75 -21.07
N SER A 38 4.81 2.06 -22.20
CA SER A 38 4.67 0.59 -22.25
C SER A 38 5.77 -0.17 -21.49
N SER A 39 6.89 0.49 -21.18
CA SER A 39 7.98 -0.06 -20.37
C SER A 39 7.80 0.16 -18.87
N ASP A 40 6.82 0.99 -18.47
CA ASP A 40 6.62 1.32 -17.08
C ASP A 40 5.93 0.19 -16.30
N VAL A 41 6.38 0.00 -15.07
CA VAL A 41 5.83 -1.02 -14.18
C VAL A 41 4.72 -0.41 -13.32
N ASN A 42 3.47 -0.58 -13.74
CA ASN A 42 2.29 -0.18 -12.96
C ASN A 42 1.68 -1.37 -12.23
N GLN A 43 2.49 -2.02 -11.40
CA GLN A 43 2.15 -3.24 -10.67
C GLN A 43 2.74 -3.25 -9.27
N VAL A 44 2.19 -4.12 -8.42
CA VAL A 44 2.83 -4.51 -7.16
C VAL A 44 3.56 -5.83 -7.41
N TYR A 45 4.84 -5.87 -7.03
CA TYR A 45 5.64 -7.09 -7.07
C TYR A 45 5.73 -7.67 -5.66
N ALA A 46 5.75 -8.99 -5.56
CA ALA A 46 5.97 -9.72 -4.32
C ALA A 46 7.35 -10.39 -4.38
N TYR A 47 8.10 -10.28 -3.29
CA TYR A 47 9.41 -10.90 -3.11
C TYR A 47 9.46 -11.67 -1.79
N THR A 48 10.28 -12.69 -1.69
CA THR A 48 10.71 -13.24 -0.39
C THR A 48 11.56 -12.20 0.34
N ARG A 49 11.74 -12.33 1.67
CA ARG A 49 12.60 -11.39 2.42
C ARG A 49 14.08 -11.39 2.01
N ASP A 50 14.56 -12.50 1.46
CA ASP A 50 15.90 -12.62 0.87
C ASP A 50 15.96 -12.10 -0.59
N GLY A 51 14.86 -11.59 -1.13
CA GLY A 51 14.83 -10.84 -2.39
C GLY A 51 14.51 -11.65 -3.63
N CYS A 52 14.13 -12.93 -3.50
CA CYS A 52 13.66 -13.72 -4.64
C CYS A 52 12.28 -13.24 -5.09
N LEU A 53 12.09 -13.04 -6.39
CA LEU A 53 10.80 -12.66 -6.95
C LEU A 53 9.79 -13.80 -6.81
N LEU A 54 8.69 -13.54 -6.11
CA LEU A 54 7.54 -14.45 -5.99
C LEU A 54 6.49 -14.17 -7.07
N SER A 55 6.26 -12.90 -7.38
CA SER A 55 5.32 -12.50 -8.43
C SER A 55 5.60 -11.09 -8.92
N ALA A 56 5.57 -10.91 -10.24
CA ALA A 56 5.59 -9.60 -10.90
C ALA A 56 4.17 -9.03 -11.15
N ALA A 57 3.12 -9.71 -10.68
CA ALA A 57 1.73 -9.36 -10.97
C ALA A 57 0.82 -9.67 -9.79
N VAL A 58 0.99 -8.92 -8.69
CA VAL A 58 0.12 -9.04 -7.52
C VAL A 58 -1.27 -8.46 -7.80
N LEU A 59 -1.39 -7.38 -8.58
CA LEU A 59 -2.69 -6.74 -8.83
C LEU A 59 -3.38 -7.36 -10.05
N ALA A 60 -4.66 -7.69 -9.89
CA ALA A 60 -5.48 -8.30 -10.93
C ALA A 60 -6.74 -7.50 -11.25
N GLY A 61 -6.82 -7.00 -12.49
CA GLY A 61 -7.94 -6.18 -12.96
C GLY A 61 -7.96 -4.79 -12.32
N GLY A 62 -9.10 -4.12 -12.45
CA GLY A 62 -9.27 -2.73 -11.98
C GLY A 62 -9.02 -1.69 -13.07
N PRO A 63 -8.92 -0.41 -12.70
CA PRO A 63 -8.65 0.68 -13.63
C PRO A 63 -7.23 0.59 -14.20
N VAL A 64 -6.94 1.40 -15.24
CA VAL A 64 -5.57 1.63 -15.69
C VAL A 64 -4.79 2.25 -14.54
N LEU A 65 -3.67 1.62 -14.19
CA LEU A 65 -2.79 2.07 -13.12
C LEU A 65 -1.66 2.90 -13.69
N ASP A 66 -1.29 3.94 -12.96
CA ASP A 66 -0.19 4.83 -13.28
C ASP A 66 0.36 5.47 -12.01
N GLU A 67 1.68 5.50 -11.91
CA GLU A 67 2.43 6.00 -10.77
C GLU A 67 2.04 5.39 -9.43
N LEU A 68 2.18 4.08 -9.28
CA LEU A 68 1.91 3.44 -7.99
C LEU A 68 2.93 3.87 -6.92
N ARG A 69 2.44 4.24 -5.74
CA ARG A 69 3.28 4.60 -4.59
C ARG A 69 2.92 3.75 -3.38
N GLY A 70 2.26 4.29 -2.37
CA GLY A 70 1.97 3.57 -1.14
C GLY A 70 1.21 2.26 -1.38
N VAL A 71 1.62 1.21 -0.65
CA VAL A 71 0.96 -0.09 -0.61
C VAL A 71 0.84 -0.55 0.85
N LEU A 72 -0.32 -1.04 1.26
CA LEU A 72 -0.62 -1.40 2.65
C LEU A 72 -1.53 -2.64 2.71
N VAL A 73 -1.11 -3.65 3.47
CA VAL A 73 -2.00 -4.77 3.82
C VAL A 73 -2.88 -4.35 4.99
N LEU A 74 -4.20 -4.39 4.79
CA LEU A 74 -5.18 -4.03 5.80
C LEU A 74 -5.40 -5.19 6.78
N PRO A 75 -5.97 -4.94 7.98
CA PRO A 75 -6.33 -6.00 8.92
C PRO A 75 -7.30 -7.05 8.37
N SER A 76 -8.10 -6.70 7.35
CA SER A 76 -8.96 -7.66 6.63
C SER A 76 -8.17 -8.64 5.75
N GLY A 77 -6.87 -8.41 5.57
CA GLY A 77 -6.01 -9.10 4.61
C GLY A 77 -6.04 -8.48 3.21
N ASP A 78 -6.96 -7.57 2.91
CA ASP A 78 -7.02 -6.84 1.63
C ASP A 78 -5.80 -5.92 1.44
N LEU A 79 -5.53 -5.53 0.20
CA LEU A 79 -4.40 -4.68 -0.17
C LEU A 79 -4.90 -3.31 -0.62
N LEU A 80 -4.53 -2.25 0.10
CA LEU A 80 -4.74 -0.88 -0.31
C LEU A 80 -3.53 -0.38 -1.11
N VAL A 81 -3.80 0.25 -2.26
CA VAL A 81 -2.78 0.76 -3.18
C VAL A 81 -3.11 2.20 -3.53
N ALA A 82 -2.09 3.07 -3.51
CA ALA A 82 -2.17 4.43 -3.97
C ALA A 82 -1.74 4.52 -5.45
N ASN A 83 -2.70 4.83 -6.31
CA ASN A 83 -2.46 5.26 -7.68
C ASN A 83 -2.18 6.76 -7.66
N ALA A 84 -0.91 7.12 -7.78
CA ALA A 84 -0.44 8.45 -7.40
C ALA A 84 -0.32 9.43 -8.56
N ASN A 85 -0.67 9.04 -9.79
CA ASN A 85 -0.70 10.00 -10.89
C ASN A 85 -1.61 11.18 -10.51
N LYS A 86 -1.07 12.41 -10.58
CA LYS A 86 -1.74 13.64 -10.15
C LYS A 86 -3.02 13.98 -10.94
N ASP A 87 -3.18 13.41 -12.14
CA ASP A 87 -4.33 13.60 -13.03
C ASP A 87 -5.28 12.40 -13.02
N ALA A 88 -4.92 11.33 -12.30
CA ALA A 88 -5.68 10.09 -12.17
C ALA A 88 -5.62 9.52 -10.73
N THR A 89 -5.59 10.40 -9.72
CA THR A 89 -5.37 9.99 -8.33
C THR A 89 -6.50 9.08 -7.84
N LYS A 90 -6.14 7.90 -7.32
CA LYS A 90 -7.08 6.95 -6.71
C LYS A 90 -6.43 6.18 -5.56
N LEU A 91 -7.22 5.91 -4.53
CA LEU A 91 -6.94 4.84 -3.56
C LEU A 91 -7.77 3.63 -3.96
N LEU A 92 -7.12 2.48 -4.14
CA LEU A 92 -7.72 1.27 -4.68
C LEU A 92 -7.57 0.13 -3.69
N VAL A 93 -8.63 -0.63 -3.47
CA VAL A 93 -8.57 -1.85 -2.65
C VAL A 93 -8.65 -3.09 -3.54
N TYR A 94 -7.71 -4.00 -3.31
CA TYR A 94 -7.63 -5.32 -3.90
C TYR A 94 -7.84 -6.36 -2.80
N GLY A 95 -8.26 -7.56 -3.19
CA GLY A 95 -8.58 -8.63 -2.27
C GLY A 95 -7.42 -9.12 -1.40
N GLY A 96 -7.78 -9.89 -0.39
CA GLY A 96 -6.89 -10.83 0.26
C GLY A 96 -6.13 -11.70 -0.74
N CYS A 97 -4.94 -12.10 -0.34
CA CYS A 97 -4.22 -13.17 -1.01
C CYS A 97 -4.89 -14.53 -0.75
N ASN A 98 -4.58 -15.54 -1.57
CA ASN A 98 -4.95 -16.91 -1.28
C ASN A 98 -3.69 -17.80 -1.21
N ALA A 99 -3.80 -18.97 -0.58
CA ALA A 99 -2.67 -19.88 -0.37
C ALA A 99 -2.05 -20.45 -1.66
N THR A 100 -2.70 -20.24 -2.80
CA THR A 100 -2.28 -20.78 -4.10
C THR A 100 -1.76 -19.70 -5.04
N SER A 101 -1.89 -18.42 -4.68
CA SER A 101 -1.54 -17.30 -5.55
C SER A 101 -1.36 -16.01 -4.77
N PRO A 102 -0.25 -15.27 -5.00
CA PRO A 102 -0.07 -13.94 -4.45
C PRO A 102 -0.93 -12.90 -5.19
N ARG A 103 -1.68 -13.30 -6.24
CA ARG A 103 -2.49 -12.42 -7.06
C ARG A 103 -3.79 -12.05 -6.34
N ARG A 104 -4.11 -10.76 -6.31
CA ARG A 104 -5.20 -10.15 -5.55
C ARG A 104 -6.16 -9.45 -6.52
N ALA A 105 -7.43 -9.83 -6.48
CA ALA A 105 -8.46 -9.29 -7.37
C ALA A 105 -8.86 -7.87 -6.98
N TYR A 106 -9.01 -6.97 -7.97
CA TYR A 106 -9.57 -5.65 -7.75
C TYR A 106 -10.95 -5.74 -7.09
N ARG A 107 -11.20 -4.90 -6.09
CA ARG A 107 -12.49 -4.82 -5.40
C ARG A 107 -13.18 -3.48 -5.64
N ALA A 108 -12.53 -2.37 -5.31
CA ALA A 108 -13.17 -1.06 -5.35
C ALA A 108 -12.19 0.11 -5.39
N VAL A 109 -12.71 1.26 -5.78
CA VAL A 109 -12.11 2.57 -5.50
C VAL A 109 -12.56 3.01 -4.11
N VAL A 110 -11.60 3.32 -3.25
CA VAL A 110 -11.81 3.78 -1.87
C VAL A 110 -11.91 5.30 -1.80
N ALA A 111 -11.13 5.99 -2.63
CA ALA A 111 -11.17 7.44 -2.74
C ALA A 111 -10.69 7.85 -4.14
N GLU A 112 -11.29 8.90 -4.68
CA GLU A 112 -10.86 9.54 -5.92
C GLU A 112 -10.24 10.90 -5.64
N GLN A 113 -9.52 11.41 -6.63
CA GLN A 113 -8.95 12.73 -6.63
C GLN A 113 -9.93 13.79 -6.12
N SER A 114 -9.44 14.68 -5.27
CA SER A 114 -10.20 15.80 -4.73
C SER A 114 -9.27 17.00 -4.53
N ALA A 115 -9.80 18.11 -4.02
CA ALA A 115 -8.97 19.26 -3.67
C ALA A 115 -7.90 18.96 -2.60
N THR A 116 -8.03 17.86 -1.85
CA THR A 116 -7.10 17.47 -0.78
C THR A 116 -6.42 16.12 -1.02
N LEU A 117 -6.98 15.25 -1.87
CA LEU A 117 -6.35 14.00 -2.27
C LEU A 117 -5.78 14.17 -3.68
N VAL A 118 -4.51 14.57 -3.77
CA VAL A 118 -3.76 14.66 -5.03
C VAL A 118 -2.36 14.12 -4.80
N HIS A 119 -1.93 13.22 -5.70
CA HIS A 119 -0.59 12.68 -5.70
C HIS A 119 -0.23 11.97 -4.36
N PRO A 120 -1.03 10.98 -3.92
CA PRO A 120 -0.83 10.27 -2.65
C PRO A 120 0.49 9.51 -2.62
N TYR A 121 1.24 9.60 -1.53
CA TYR A 121 2.58 9.06 -1.42
C TYR A 121 2.66 7.90 -0.43
N GLY A 122 2.54 8.18 0.87
CA GLY A 122 2.64 7.19 1.94
C GLY A 122 1.26 6.76 2.45
N LEU A 123 1.16 5.49 2.87
CA LEU A 123 0.01 4.93 3.56
C LEU A 123 0.46 4.41 4.93
N ALA A 124 -0.27 4.74 6.00
CA ALA A 124 -0.01 4.23 7.34
C ALA A 124 -1.29 3.80 8.03
N LEU A 125 -1.28 2.63 8.67
CA LEU A 125 -2.40 2.13 9.45
C LEU A 125 -2.29 2.58 10.91
N HIS A 126 -3.39 3.04 11.50
CA HIS A 126 -3.53 3.25 12.94
C HIS A 126 -4.60 2.31 13.51
N GLY A 127 -4.18 1.44 14.42
CA GLY A 127 -5.04 0.40 14.97
C GLY A 127 -5.59 -0.52 13.88
N THR A 128 -6.88 -0.81 13.93
CA THR A 128 -7.55 -1.72 12.97
C THR A 128 -8.42 -1.02 11.93
N GLY A 129 -8.51 0.31 11.93
CA GLY A 129 -9.58 1.00 11.20
C GLY A 129 -9.23 2.26 10.44
N ASP A 130 -8.14 2.94 10.82
CA ASP A 130 -7.78 4.23 10.23
C ASP A 130 -6.55 4.11 9.33
N VAL A 131 -6.64 4.63 8.11
CA VAL A 131 -5.50 4.77 7.21
C VAL A 131 -5.19 6.24 6.99
N PHE A 132 -3.95 6.62 7.24
CA PHE A 132 -3.41 7.94 6.97
C PHE A 132 -2.71 7.95 5.62
N VAL A 133 -2.98 8.97 4.82
CA VAL A 133 -2.50 9.13 3.45
C VAL A 133 -1.84 10.49 3.33
N SER A 134 -0.54 10.52 3.04
CA SER A 134 0.17 11.77 2.74
C SER A 134 0.01 12.13 1.27
N ASN A 135 -0.21 13.41 0.96
CA ASN A 135 -0.49 13.89 -0.39
C ASN A 135 0.53 14.94 -0.81
N GLN A 136 1.33 14.63 -1.84
CA GLN A 136 2.50 15.41 -2.22
C GLN A 136 2.14 16.82 -2.72
N ASP A 137 1.08 16.93 -3.53
CA ASP A 137 0.78 18.17 -4.24
C ASP A 137 -0.22 19.07 -3.50
N THR A 138 -0.81 18.58 -2.39
CA THR A 138 -1.77 19.34 -1.56
C THR A 138 -1.28 19.60 -0.15
N TYR A 139 -0.11 19.07 0.23
CA TYR A 139 0.47 19.22 1.58
C TYR A 139 -0.44 18.74 2.70
N THR A 140 -1.34 17.79 2.41
CA THR A 140 -2.30 17.27 3.39
C THR A 140 -1.92 15.87 3.87
N VAL A 141 -2.36 15.56 5.09
CA VAL A 141 -2.53 14.16 5.53
C VAL A 141 -4.01 13.91 5.73
N LEU A 142 -4.55 12.93 5.00
CA LEU A 142 -5.95 12.54 5.12
C LEU A 142 -6.03 11.26 5.94
N ARG A 143 -6.94 11.24 6.92
CA ARG A 143 -7.35 9.99 7.57
C ARG A 143 -8.58 9.48 6.84
N TYR A 144 -8.55 8.20 6.48
CA TYR A 144 -9.69 7.48 5.97
C TYR A 144 -10.08 6.38 6.96
N THR A 145 -11.37 6.27 7.26
CA THR A 145 -11.93 5.24 8.12
C THR A 145 -12.85 4.34 7.31
N ASN A 146 -12.58 3.03 7.32
CA ASN A 146 -13.47 2.07 6.66
C ASN A 146 -14.74 1.87 7.49
N THR A 147 -15.83 2.52 7.10
CA THR A 147 -17.12 2.49 7.81
C THR A 147 -18.12 1.47 7.27
N SER A 148 -17.86 0.85 6.10
CA SER A 148 -18.87 0.10 5.35
C SER A 148 -18.40 -1.24 4.76
N GLY A 149 -17.14 -1.65 5.00
CA GLY A 149 -16.62 -2.93 4.54
C GLY A 149 -16.14 -2.90 3.08
N LEU A 150 -16.90 -2.30 2.14
CA LEU A 150 -16.47 -1.98 0.76
C LEU A 150 -17.25 -0.75 0.24
N GLY A 151 -16.57 0.38 0.00
CA GLY A 151 -17.17 1.65 -0.46
C GLY A 151 -16.24 2.85 -0.24
N PRO A 152 -16.65 4.08 -0.57
CA PRO A 152 -15.84 5.26 -0.30
C PRO A 152 -15.61 5.37 1.20
N TRP A 153 -14.34 5.42 1.63
CA TRP A 153 -14.04 5.58 3.05
C TRP A 153 -14.29 7.03 3.44
N ALA A 154 -14.85 7.23 4.64
CA ALA A 154 -15.03 8.56 5.18
C ALA A 154 -13.65 9.17 5.42
N SER A 155 -13.44 10.41 4.95
CA SER A 155 -12.18 11.12 5.14
C SER A 155 -12.31 12.30 6.09
N THR A 156 -11.23 12.59 6.80
CA THR A 156 -11.04 13.84 7.54
C THR A 156 -9.65 14.38 7.23
N VAL A 157 -9.57 15.69 7.03
CA VAL A 157 -8.32 16.37 6.69
C VAL A 157 -7.60 16.76 7.97
N PHE A 158 -6.33 16.36 8.10
CA PHE A 158 -5.41 16.86 9.10
C PHE A 158 -4.46 17.80 8.35
N VAL A 159 -4.77 19.09 8.33
CA VAL A 159 -3.86 20.14 7.82
C VAL A 159 -3.62 21.19 8.90
N GLN A 160 -2.42 21.77 8.82
CA GLN A 160 -1.93 22.91 9.61
C GLN A 160 -2.86 24.13 9.50
#